data_AF-A0A2R8MLW6-F1
#
_entry.id   AF-A0A2R8MLW6-F1
#
_cell.length_a   1.000
_cell.length_b   1.000
_cell.length_c   1.000
_cell.angle_alpha   90.00
_cell.angle_beta   90.00
_cell.angle_gamma   90.00
#
_symmetry.space_group_name_H-M   'P 1'
#
loop_
_entity.id
_entity.type
_entity.pdbx_description
1 polymer ?
#
loop_
_entity_poly.entity_id
_entity_poly.type
_entity_poly.pdbx_seq_one_letter_code
_entity_poly.pdbx_strand_id
1 'polypeptide(L)'
;MALLRRPTGPSPTPEDVSMKEENLCQAFSDALLCKIEDIDNEDWENPQLCSDYVKDIYQYLRQLEVLQSINPHFLDGRDINGRMRAILVDWLVQVHSKFRLLQETLYMCVAIMDRFLQVQPVSRKKLQLVGITALLLASKYEEMFSPNIEDFVYITDNAYTSSQIREMETLILKELKFELGRPLPLHFLRRASKAGENLKQQYYTGYTENEVLEVMQHMAKNVVKVNENLTKFIAVKNKYASSKLLKISTVPQLNSKTIKDLASPLMGRP
;
A
#
# COMPACT_ATOMS: atom_id res chain seq x y z
N MET A 1 25.86 -84.01 -4.74
CA MET A 1 25.90 -82.61 -4.26
C MET A 1 27.25 -82.01 -4.61
N ALA A 2 27.34 -81.31 -5.75
CA ALA A 2 28.48 -80.49 -6.11
C ALA A 2 27.91 -79.13 -6.56
N LEU A 3 28.02 -78.14 -5.68
CA LEU A 3 27.54 -76.78 -5.91
C LEU A 3 28.53 -76.04 -6.81
N LEU A 4 28.05 -75.60 -7.97
CA LEU A 4 28.76 -74.73 -8.92
C LEU A 4 29.11 -73.39 -8.26
N ARG A 5 30.40 -73.04 -8.21
CA ARG A 5 30.88 -71.72 -7.78
C ARG A 5 30.44 -70.65 -8.78
N ARG A 6 29.76 -69.60 -8.30
CA ARG A 6 29.52 -68.37 -9.08
C ARG A 6 30.81 -67.57 -9.23
N PRO A 7 31.07 -66.93 -10.39
CA PRO A 7 32.19 -66.01 -10.52
C PRO A 7 31.93 -64.72 -9.73
N THR A 8 32.91 -64.29 -8.96
CA THR A 8 32.95 -63.00 -8.27
C THR A 8 33.21 -61.90 -9.30
N GLY A 9 32.19 -61.10 -9.61
CA GLY A 9 32.37 -59.86 -10.36
C GLY A 9 33.14 -58.82 -9.54
N PRO A 10 33.80 -57.83 -10.17
CA PRO A 10 34.50 -56.78 -9.45
C PRO A 10 33.51 -55.97 -8.61
N SER A 11 33.89 -55.68 -7.37
CA SER A 11 33.18 -54.76 -6.48
C SER A 11 33.07 -53.37 -7.13
N PRO A 12 31.92 -52.67 -7.02
CA PRO A 12 31.80 -51.33 -7.55
C PRO A 12 32.83 -50.42 -6.86
N THR A 13 33.68 -49.79 -7.65
CA THR A 13 34.57 -48.73 -7.17
C THR A 13 33.71 -47.59 -6.61
N PRO A 14 34.05 -47.02 -5.44
CA PRO A 14 33.38 -45.82 -4.96
C PRO A 14 33.51 -44.74 -6.04
N GLU A 15 32.40 -44.24 -6.54
CA GLU A 15 32.41 -43.07 -7.41
C GLU A 15 32.97 -41.90 -6.60
N ASP A 16 34.05 -41.30 -7.10
CA ASP A 16 34.66 -40.13 -6.49
C ASP A 16 33.72 -38.94 -6.68
N VAL A 17 32.95 -38.61 -5.63
CA VAL A 17 32.02 -37.48 -5.60
C VAL A 17 32.77 -36.15 -5.35
N SER A 18 34.09 -36.11 -5.49
CA SER A 18 34.89 -34.89 -5.37
C SER A 18 34.73 -33.98 -6.61
N MET A 19 33.53 -33.42 -6.80
CA MET A 19 33.41 -32.21 -7.59
C MET A 19 33.87 -31.03 -6.74
N LYS A 20 34.88 -30.30 -7.21
CA LYS A 20 35.21 -28.97 -6.67
C LYS A 20 34.01 -28.04 -6.86
N GLU A 21 33.65 -27.24 -5.86
CA GLU A 21 32.49 -26.32 -5.90
C GLU A 21 32.47 -25.43 -7.15
N GLU A 22 33.64 -25.10 -7.69
CA GLU A 22 33.84 -24.32 -8.94
C GLU A 22 33.26 -25.00 -10.20
N ASN A 23 32.95 -26.31 -10.15
CA ASN A 23 32.41 -27.08 -11.28
C ASN A 23 30.89 -27.35 -11.15
N LEU A 24 30.23 -26.82 -10.11
CA LEU A 24 28.78 -26.90 -10.00
C LEU A 24 28.13 -26.03 -11.09
N CYS A 25 27.16 -26.58 -11.82
CA CYS A 25 26.36 -25.78 -12.75
C CYS A 25 25.64 -24.69 -11.96
N GLN A 26 26.08 -23.45 -12.11
CA GLN A 26 25.40 -22.30 -11.52
C GLN A 26 23.96 -22.28 -12.07
N ALA A 27 22.97 -22.33 -11.19
CA ALA A 27 21.58 -22.31 -11.63
C ALA A 27 21.35 -21.04 -12.47
N PHE A 28 20.55 -21.14 -13.54
CA PHE A 28 20.28 -20.00 -14.41
C PHE A 28 19.69 -18.80 -13.64
N SER A 29 19.01 -19.09 -12.52
CA SER A 29 18.59 -18.12 -11.52
C SER A 29 19.78 -17.41 -10.87
N ASP A 30 20.78 -18.13 -10.39
CA ASP A 30 21.93 -17.60 -9.66
C ASP A 30 22.80 -16.71 -10.56
N ALA A 31 22.94 -17.06 -11.85
CA ALA A 31 23.70 -16.25 -12.81
C ALA A 31 23.03 -14.89 -13.14
N LEU A 32 21.70 -14.80 -13.05
CA LEU A 32 20.94 -13.54 -13.21
C LEU A 32 20.81 -12.77 -11.89
N LEU A 33 20.69 -13.48 -10.77
CA LEU A 33 20.55 -12.94 -9.41
C LEU A 33 21.88 -12.44 -8.82
N CYS A 34 23.03 -12.94 -9.29
CA CYS A 34 24.37 -12.56 -8.79
C CYS A 34 24.70 -11.05 -8.92
N LYS A 35 23.90 -10.27 -9.66
CA LYS A 35 24.10 -8.82 -9.83
C LYS A 35 23.23 -7.98 -8.90
N ILE A 36 22.31 -8.57 -8.15
CA ILE A 36 21.38 -7.81 -7.30
C ILE A 36 21.77 -8.00 -5.85
N GLU A 37 22.31 -6.94 -5.27
CA GLU A 37 22.68 -6.87 -3.87
C GLU A 37 21.45 -7.10 -2.95
N ASP A 38 21.65 -7.89 -1.89
CA ASP A 38 20.63 -8.06 -0.85
C ASP A 38 20.54 -6.77 -0.03
N ILE A 39 19.42 -6.06 -0.17
CA ILE A 39 19.20 -4.76 0.48
C ILE A 39 18.99 -4.89 1.99
N ASP A 40 18.82 -6.13 2.50
CA ASP A 40 18.57 -6.42 3.91
C ASP A 40 19.78 -7.05 4.63
N ASN A 41 20.92 -7.22 3.94
CA ASN A 41 22.10 -7.90 4.48
C ASN A 41 22.68 -7.22 5.73
N GLU A 42 22.55 -5.90 5.84
CA GLU A 42 23.10 -5.10 6.95
C GLU A 42 22.10 -4.87 8.10
N ASP A 43 20.89 -5.43 8.01
CA ASP A 43 19.81 -5.14 8.96
C ASP A 43 19.84 -6.00 10.24
N TRP A 44 20.71 -7.00 10.31
CA TRP A 44 20.69 -8.03 11.35
C TRP A 44 20.81 -7.50 12.78
N GLU A 45 21.44 -6.33 12.97
CA GLU A 45 21.57 -5.68 14.29
C GLU A 45 20.29 -4.99 14.77
N ASN A 46 19.31 -4.76 13.90
CA ASN A 46 18.08 -4.07 14.24
C ASN A 46 16.85 -5.00 14.16
N PRO A 47 16.41 -5.54 15.32
CA PRO A 47 15.24 -6.43 15.37
C PRO A 47 13.95 -5.82 14.81
N GLN A 48 13.83 -4.49 14.72
CA GLN A 48 12.64 -3.82 14.17
C GLN A 48 12.56 -3.93 12.65
N LEU A 49 13.67 -4.23 11.96
CA LEU A 49 13.70 -4.41 10.52
C LEU A 49 13.28 -5.81 10.10
N CYS A 50 13.27 -6.77 11.04
CA CYS A 50 12.83 -8.14 10.84
C CYS A 50 13.45 -8.78 9.58
N SER A 51 14.76 -8.59 9.37
CA SER A 51 15.49 -9.02 8.16
C SER A 51 15.24 -10.48 7.79
N ASP A 52 15.12 -11.35 8.79
CA ASP A 52 14.91 -12.79 8.60
C ASP A 52 13.54 -13.12 7.98
N TYR A 53 12.54 -12.29 8.25
CA TYR A 53 11.15 -12.49 7.82
C TYR A 53 10.71 -11.53 6.72
N VAL A 54 11.56 -10.57 6.35
CA VAL A 54 11.15 -9.47 5.46
C VAL A 54 10.62 -9.98 4.12
N LYS A 55 11.24 -11.02 3.56
CA LYS A 55 10.82 -11.67 2.31
C LYS A 55 9.42 -12.28 2.45
N ASP A 56 9.19 -13.04 3.52
CA ASP A 56 7.89 -13.66 3.81
C ASP A 56 6.80 -12.63 4.10
N ILE A 57 7.14 -11.56 4.84
CA ILE A 57 6.24 -10.46 5.14
C ILE A 57 5.77 -9.80 3.85
N TYR A 58 6.68 -9.42 2.93
CA TYR A 58 6.26 -8.78 1.68
C TYR A 58 5.49 -9.74 0.77
N GLN A 59 5.83 -11.03 0.75
CA GLN A 59 5.05 -12.03 0.03
C GLN A 59 3.61 -12.12 0.58
N TYR A 60 3.44 -12.16 1.90
CA TYR A 60 2.14 -12.15 2.55
C TYR A 60 1.36 -10.86 2.29
N LEU A 61 2.00 -9.69 2.39
CA LEU A 61 1.37 -8.41 2.09
C LEU A 61 0.87 -8.36 0.63
N ARG A 62 1.62 -8.90 -0.33
CA ARG A 62 1.16 -9.00 -1.74
C ARG A 62 -0.08 -9.88 -1.89
N GLN A 63 -0.14 -11.01 -1.19
CA GLN A 63 -1.31 -11.89 -1.21
C GLN A 63 -2.54 -11.20 -0.61
N LEU A 64 -2.38 -10.53 0.53
CA LEU A 64 -3.46 -9.77 1.17
C LEU A 64 -3.96 -8.61 0.31
N GLU A 65 -3.07 -7.92 -0.41
CA GLU A 65 -3.42 -6.80 -1.29
C GLU A 65 -4.45 -7.23 -2.36
N VAL A 66 -4.26 -8.43 -2.91
CA VAL A 66 -5.15 -9.02 -3.92
C VAL A 66 -6.47 -9.49 -3.29
N LEU A 67 -6.39 -10.19 -2.14
CA LEU A 67 -7.57 -10.71 -1.44
C LEU A 67 -8.54 -9.59 -1.01
N GLN A 68 -7.99 -8.42 -0.67
CA GLN A 68 -8.73 -7.27 -0.19
C GLN A 68 -8.70 -6.11 -1.19
N SER A 69 -8.83 -6.46 -2.47
CA SER A 69 -8.87 -5.50 -3.57
C SER A 69 -10.17 -4.68 -3.59
N ILE A 70 -10.08 -3.51 -4.22
CA ILE A 70 -11.22 -2.61 -4.46
C ILE A 70 -11.59 -2.72 -5.93
N ASN A 71 -12.86 -3.01 -6.20
CA ASN A 71 -13.34 -3.09 -7.58
C ASN A 71 -13.20 -1.73 -8.27
N PRO A 72 -12.67 -1.66 -9.50
CA PRO A 72 -12.78 -0.47 -10.32
C PRO A 72 -14.24 -0.04 -10.43
N HIS A 73 -14.51 1.27 -10.40
CA HIS A 73 -15.85 1.82 -10.59
C HIS A 73 -16.92 1.32 -9.59
N PHE A 74 -16.55 0.90 -8.37
CA PHE A 74 -17.48 0.39 -7.35
C PHE A 74 -18.62 1.34 -6.91
N LEU A 75 -18.57 2.60 -7.34
CA LEU A 75 -19.60 3.62 -7.07
C LEU A 75 -20.59 3.80 -8.23
N ASP A 76 -20.40 3.12 -9.36
CA ASP A 76 -21.29 3.26 -10.51
C ASP A 76 -22.70 2.75 -10.17
N GLY A 77 -23.72 3.52 -10.56
CA GLY A 77 -25.12 3.23 -10.25
C GLY A 77 -25.51 3.44 -8.78
N ARG A 78 -24.62 3.98 -7.93
CA ARG A 78 -24.91 4.27 -6.50
C ARG A 78 -25.37 5.72 -6.32
N ASP A 79 -26.00 6.00 -5.17
CA ASP A 79 -26.43 7.36 -4.80
C ASP A 79 -25.22 8.31 -4.61
N ILE A 80 -24.11 7.76 -4.13
CA ILE A 80 -22.82 8.46 -3.98
C ILE A 80 -21.94 8.27 -5.21
N ASN A 81 -21.10 9.27 -5.51
CA ASN A 81 -20.18 9.22 -6.66
C ASN A 81 -18.74 9.58 -6.25
N GLY A 82 -17.79 9.40 -7.17
CA GLY A 82 -16.37 9.66 -6.92
C GLY A 82 -16.06 11.09 -6.46
N ARG A 83 -16.85 12.10 -6.90
CA ARG A 83 -16.69 13.49 -6.44
C ARG A 83 -17.09 13.63 -4.97
N MET A 84 -18.17 13.00 -4.53
CA MET A 84 -18.59 12.99 -3.12
C MET A 84 -17.56 12.29 -2.23
N ARG A 85 -17.01 11.16 -2.70
CA ARG A 85 -15.90 10.49 -2.03
C ARG A 85 -14.68 11.41 -1.91
N ALA A 86 -14.31 12.14 -2.97
CA ALA A 86 -13.18 13.07 -2.94
C ALA A 86 -13.40 14.23 -1.95
N ILE A 87 -14.61 14.80 -1.88
CA ILE A 87 -14.98 15.80 -0.87
C ILE A 87 -14.77 15.24 0.55
N LEU A 88 -15.27 14.03 0.80
CA LEU A 88 -15.12 13.38 2.11
C LEU A 88 -13.65 13.12 2.46
N VAL A 89 -12.87 12.56 1.54
CA VAL A 89 -11.44 12.26 1.78
C VAL A 89 -10.64 13.54 2.03
N ASP A 90 -10.90 14.62 1.27
CA ASP A 90 -10.24 15.91 1.49
C ASP A 90 -10.52 16.45 2.91
N TRP A 91 -11.76 16.35 3.38
CA TRP A 91 -12.12 16.71 4.75
C TRP A 91 -11.49 15.76 5.79
N LEU A 92 -11.48 14.45 5.56
CA LEU A 92 -10.85 13.47 6.46
C LEU A 92 -9.34 13.71 6.60
N VAL A 93 -8.64 14.18 5.56
CA VAL A 93 -7.22 14.59 5.66
C VAL A 93 -7.04 15.77 6.63
N GLN A 94 -8.00 16.69 6.69
CA GLN A 94 -7.98 17.82 7.62
C GLN A 94 -8.25 17.35 9.05
N VAL A 95 -9.25 16.49 9.25
CA VAL A 95 -9.56 15.86 10.55
C VAL A 95 -8.36 15.06 11.07
N HIS A 96 -7.79 14.21 10.21
CA HIS A 96 -6.55 13.45 10.46
C HIS A 96 -5.42 14.36 10.97
N SER A 97 -5.19 15.47 10.29
CA SER A 97 -4.15 16.43 10.65
C SER A 97 -4.44 17.13 11.99
N LYS A 98 -5.71 17.42 12.28
CA LYS A 98 -6.15 18.05 13.53
C LYS A 98 -5.96 17.11 14.74
N PHE A 99 -6.26 15.82 14.57
CA PHE A 99 -5.99 14.80 15.58
C PHE A 99 -4.53 14.34 15.65
N ARG A 100 -3.69 14.76 14.68
CA ARG A 100 -2.25 14.43 14.62
C ARG A 100 -1.97 12.92 14.56
N LEU A 101 -2.85 12.19 13.88
CA LEU A 101 -2.78 10.74 13.72
C LEU A 101 -1.62 10.32 12.80
N LEU A 102 -1.20 9.07 12.91
CA LEU A 102 -0.21 8.42 12.06
C LEU A 102 -0.66 8.40 10.59
N GLN A 103 0.30 8.35 9.67
CA GLN A 103 -0.03 8.34 8.24
C GLN A 103 -0.67 6.99 7.83
N GLU A 104 -0.28 5.92 8.51
CA GLU A 104 -0.87 4.58 8.49
C GLU A 104 -2.39 4.64 8.73
N THR A 105 -2.81 5.34 9.78
CA THR A 105 -4.22 5.54 10.17
C THR A 105 -5.06 6.16 9.05
N LEU A 106 -4.52 7.14 8.31
CA LEU A 106 -5.23 7.75 7.19
C LEU A 106 -5.39 6.77 6.02
N TYR A 107 -4.34 6.00 5.69
CA TYR A 107 -4.42 5.00 4.62
C TYR A 107 -5.38 3.87 4.98
N MET A 108 -5.36 3.40 6.23
CA MET A 108 -6.30 2.40 6.72
C MET A 108 -7.73 2.93 6.73
N CYS A 109 -7.97 4.17 7.14
CA CYS A 109 -9.28 4.82 7.09
C CYS A 109 -9.87 4.77 5.67
N VAL A 110 -9.10 5.17 4.65
CA VAL A 110 -9.54 5.13 3.26
C VAL A 110 -9.79 3.70 2.77
N ALA A 111 -8.93 2.75 3.15
CA ALA A 111 -9.09 1.34 2.80
C ALA A 111 -10.36 0.73 3.41
N ILE A 112 -10.64 0.99 4.69
CA ILE A 112 -11.86 0.55 5.38
C ILE A 112 -13.09 1.16 4.70
N MET A 113 -13.06 2.48 4.46
CA MET A 113 -14.16 3.19 3.82
C MET A 113 -14.47 2.61 2.43
N ASP A 114 -13.47 2.44 1.56
CA ASP A 114 -13.70 1.95 0.20
C ASP A 114 -14.18 0.49 0.19
N ARG A 115 -13.57 -0.37 1.02
CA ARG A 115 -14.01 -1.77 1.15
C ARG A 115 -15.43 -1.89 1.67
N PHE A 116 -15.87 -0.97 2.53
CA PHE A 116 -17.24 -0.93 3.00
C PHE A 116 -18.20 -0.42 1.92
N LEU A 117 -17.87 0.69 1.25
CA LEU A 117 -18.73 1.31 0.25
C LEU A 117 -18.96 0.41 -0.98
N GLN A 118 -18.02 -0.45 -1.34
CA GLN A 118 -18.22 -1.42 -2.43
C GLN A 118 -19.27 -2.49 -2.10
N VAL A 119 -19.38 -2.94 -0.84
CA VAL A 119 -20.34 -3.99 -0.45
C VAL A 119 -21.64 -3.43 0.12
N GLN A 120 -21.64 -2.22 0.68
CA GLN A 120 -22.81 -1.63 1.33
C GLN A 120 -23.35 -0.38 0.61
N PRO A 121 -24.63 -0.38 0.19
CA PRO A 121 -25.27 0.83 -0.33
C PRO A 121 -25.41 1.89 0.75
N VAL A 122 -24.81 3.05 0.52
CA VAL A 122 -24.82 4.18 1.46
C VAL A 122 -25.45 5.39 0.79
N SER A 123 -26.40 6.02 1.49
CA SER A 123 -26.99 7.27 1.03
C SER A 123 -26.06 8.45 1.28
N ARG A 124 -26.22 9.52 0.49
CA ARG A 124 -25.44 10.76 0.63
C ARG A 124 -25.38 11.29 2.06
N LYS A 125 -26.49 11.24 2.80
CA LYS A 125 -26.61 11.74 4.17
C LYS A 125 -25.78 10.95 5.19
N LYS A 126 -25.48 9.68 4.90
CA LYS A 126 -24.72 8.78 5.77
C LYS A 126 -23.23 8.70 5.39
N LEU A 127 -22.82 9.30 4.27
CA LEU A 127 -21.44 9.19 3.78
C LEU A 127 -20.41 9.75 4.77
N GLN A 128 -20.67 10.90 5.39
CA GLN A 128 -19.75 11.46 6.40
C GLN A 128 -19.69 10.58 7.67
N LEU A 129 -20.83 10.01 8.10
CA LEU A 129 -20.88 9.05 9.21
C LEU A 129 -19.99 7.82 8.93
N VAL A 130 -20.01 7.28 7.71
CA VAL A 130 -19.11 6.19 7.30
C VAL A 130 -17.66 6.62 7.39
N GLY A 131 -17.31 7.79 6.83
CA GLY A 131 -15.94 8.28 6.81
C GLY A 131 -15.36 8.49 8.21
N ILE A 132 -16.11 9.15 9.10
CA ILE A 132 -15.64 9.44 10.45
C ILE A 132 -15.53 8.16 11.30
N THR A 133 -16.44 7.21 11.10
CA THR A 133 -16.40 5.90 11.77
C THR A 133 -15.25 5.04 11.26
N ALA A 134 -14.95 5.08 9.96
CA ALA A 134 -13.77 4.42 9.40
C ALA A 134 -12.47 5.01 9.97
N LEU A 135 -12.41 6.33 10.21
CA LEU A 135 -11.27 6.97 10.87
C LEU A 135 -11.14 6.56 12.35
N LEU A 136 -12.26 6.44 13.08
CA LEU A 136 -12.28 5.91 14.45
C LEU A 136 -11.74 4.47 14.49
N LEU A 137 -12.22 3.60 13.60
CA LEU A 137 -11.76 2.21 13.51
C LEU A 137 -10.27 2.11 13.19
N ALA A 138 -9.80 2.87 12.19
CA ALA A 138 -8.37 2.94 11.87
C ALA A 138 -7.55 3.46 13.06
N SER A 139 -8.05 4.46 13.79
CA SER A 139 -7.35 5.01 14.96
C SER A 139 -7.25 3.99 16.09
N LYS A 140 -8.31 3.23 16.36
CA LYS A 140 -8.29 2.12 17.34
C LYS A 140 -7.31 1.01 16.96
N TYR A 141 -7.03 0.84 15.68
CA TYR A 141 -6.17 -0.22 15.18
C TYR A 141 -4.69 0.19 15.14
N GLU A 142 -4.38 1.40 14.71
CA GLU A 142 -3.00 1.86 14.45
C GLU A 142 -2.42 2.74 15.58
N GLU A 143 -3.24 3.49 16.31
CA GLU A 143 -2.75 4.44 17.31
C GLU A 143 -2.51 3.77 18.66
N MET A 144 -1.38 4.09 19.29
CA MET A 144 -1.15 3.72 20.69
C MET A 144 -2.24 4.31 21.62
N PHE A 145 -2.69 5.52 21.30
CA PHE A 145 -3.76 6.23 22.03
C PHE A 145 -4.76 6.81 21.02
N SER A 146 -5.79 6.03 20.69
CA SER A 146 -6.89 6.49 19.83
C SER A 146 -7.67 7.63 20.50
N PRO A 147 -8.14 8.65 19.73
CA PRO A 147 -9.10 9.63 20.24
C PRO A 147 -10.39 8.96 20.73
N ASN A 148 -11.08 9.60 21.66
CA ASN A 148 -12.33 9.10 22.19
C ASN A 148 -13.47 9.31 21.19
N ILE A 149 -14.53 8.50 21.28
CA ILE A 149 -15.70 8.65 20.40
C ILE A 149 -16.32 10.05 20.46
N GLU A 150 -16.25 10.71 21.61
CA GLU A 150 -16.74 12.08 21.80
C GLU A 150 -15.95 13.12 21.01
N ASP A 151 -14.66 12.88 20.73
CA ASP A 151 -13.85 13.76 19.86
C ASP A 151 -14.37 13.69 18.41
N PHE A 152 -14.80 12.50 17.98
CA PHE A 152 -15.39 12.28 16.66
C PHE A 152 -16.81 12.85 16.54
N VAL A 153 -17.60 12.81 17.62
CA VAL A 153 -18.88 13.54 17.69
C VAL A 153 -18.63 15.04 17.55
N TYR A 154 -17.71 15.57 18.36
CA TYR A 154 -17.37 16.99 18.37
C TYR A 154 -16.88 17.50 17.01
N ILE A 155 -15.98 16.78 16.34
CA ILE A 155 -15.41 17.22 15.06
C ILE A 155 -16.42 17.21 13.89
N THR A 156 -17.53 16.50 14.06
CA THR A 156 -18.65 16.51 13.11
C THR A 156 -19.68 17.59 13.44
N ASP A 157 -19.34 18.55 14.31
CA ASP A 157 -20.25 19.58 14.82
C ASP A 157 -21.52 18.98 15.43
N ASN A 158 -21.40 17.83 16.09
CA ASN A 158 -22.52 17.06 16.65
C ASN A 158 -23.59 16.64 15.63
N ALA A 159 -23.23 16.54 14.34
CA ALA A 159 -24.12 16.02 13.31
C ALA A 159 -24.53 14.56 13.57
N TYR A 160 -23.72 13.82 14.36
CA TYR A 160 -23.95 12.45 14.74
C TYR A 160 -23.74 12.24 16.24
N THR A 161 -24.50 11.32 16.83
CA THR A 161 -24.34 10.92 18.23
C THR A 161 -23.36 9.75 18.38
N SER A 162 -22.81 9.56 19.57
CA SER A 162 -21.95 8.40 19.89
C SER A 162 -22.66 7.07 19.64
N SER A 163 -24.00 7.00 19.77
CA SER A 163 -24.79 5.80 19.41
C SER A 163 -24.73 5.51 17.92
N GLN A 164 -24.96 6.53 17.08
CA GLN A 164 -24.95 6.39 15.64
C GLN A 164 -23.56 5.97 15.12
N ILE A 165 -22.49 6.50 15.71
CA ILE A 165 -21.12 6.10 15.39
C ILE A 165 -20.87 4.64 15.80
N ARG A 166 -21.31 4.19 16.99
CA ARG A 166 -21.20 2.78 17.42
C ARG A 166 -22.00 1.80 16.54
N GLU A 167 -23.20 2.21 16.12
CA GLU A 167 -24.03 1.42 15.20
C GLU A 167 -23.35 1.28 13.83
N MET A 168 -22.81 2.37 13.29
CA MET A 168 -22.04 2.34 12.06
C MET A 168 -20.76 1.51 12.21
N GLU A 169 -20.08 1.60 13.35
CA GLU A 169 -18.85 0.84 13.65
C GLU A 169 -19.13 -0.66 13.59
N THR A 170 -20.20 -1.09 14.27
CA THR A 170 -20.66 -2.49 14.27
C THR A 170 -21.00 -2.96 12.86
N LEU A 171 -21.68 -2.12 12.07
CA LEU A 171 -22.02 -2.44 10.69
C LEU A 171 -20.77 -2.58 9.81
N ILE A 172 -19.82 -1.64 9.88
CA ILE A 172 -18.57 -1.72 9.11
C ILE A 172 -17.80 -2.99 9.46
N LEU A 173 -17.62 -3.29 10.75
CA LEU A 173 -16.90 -4.48 11.20
C LEU A 173 -17.56 -5.77 10.73
N LYS A 174 -18.90 -5.85 10.80
CA LYS A 174 -19.66 -7.01 10.34
C LYS A 174 -19.51 -7.23 8.84
N GLU A 175 -19.66 -6.19 8.04
CA GLU A 175 -19.61 -6.27 6.57
C GLU A 175 -18.20 -6.56 6.05
N LEU A 176 -17.19 -6.09 6.78
CA LEU A 176 -15.78 -6.41 6.50
C LEU A 176 -15.29 -7.68 7.21
N LYS A 177 -16.16 -8.41 7.91
CA LYS A 177 -15.85 -9.64 8.65
C LYS A 177 -14.66 -9.48 9.61
N PHE A 178 -14.50 -8.29 10.20
CA PHE A 178 -13.36 -7.91 11.06
C PHE A 178 -11.98 -8.00 10.38
N GLU A 179 -11.92 -8.16 9.05
CA GLU A 179 -10.66 -8.25 8.31
C GLU A 179 -10.10 -6.86 7.99
N LEU A 180 -9.56 -6.13 8.97
CA LEU A 180 -9.08 -4.75 8.77
C LEU A 180 -7.63 -4.64 8.26
N GLY A 181 -6.85 -5.72 8.37
CA GLY A 181 -5.39 -5.75 8.13
C GLY A 181 -4.94 -5.67 6.67
N ARG A 182 -5.57 -4.82 5.85
CA ARG A 182 -5.15 -4.62 4.46
C ARG A 182 -3.76 -3.98 4.42
N PRO A 183 -2.82 -4.48 3.59
CA PRO A 183 -1.53 -3.84 3.41
C PRO A 183 -1.70 -2.39 2.94
N LEU A 184 -0.98 -1.49 3.60
CA LEU A 184 -0.97 -0.06 3.31
C LEU A 184 0.10 0.28 2.25
N PRO A 185 -0.13 1.29 1.40
CA PRO A 185 0.86 1.76 0.41
C PRO A 185 2.22 2.11 1.03
N LEU A 186 2.23 2.51 2.30
CA LEU A 186 3.42 2.94 3.01
C LEU A 186 4.43 1.80 3.23
N HIS A 187 3.98 0.55 3.39
CA HIS A 187 4.90 -0.60 3.49
C HIS A 187 5.68 -0.77 2.18
N PHE A 188 4.97 -0.77 1.05
CA PHE A 188 5.60 -0.91 -0.27
C PHE A 188 6.48 0.30 -0.62
N LEU A 189 6.07 1.52 -0.24
CA LEU A 189 6.89 2.72 -0.45
C LEU A 189 8.21 2.63 0.33
N ARG A 190 8.17 2.24 1.61
CA ARG A 190 9.38 2.05 2.43
C ARG A 190 10.32 1.01 1.79
N ARG A 191 9.78 -0.11 1.31
CA ARG A 191 10.55 -1.14 0.60
C ARG A 191 11.22 -0.60 -0.67
N ALA A 192 10.45 0.10 -1.51
CA ALA A 192 10.95 0.68 -2.75
C ALA A 192 12.01 1.76 -2.49
N SER A 193 11.85 2.57 -1.44
CA SER A 193 12.86 3.56 -1.02
C SER A 193 14.15 2.90 -0.56
N LYS A 194 14.07 1.77 0.15
CA LYS A 194 15.25 1.01 0.57
C LYS A 194 16.00 0.41 -0.62
N ALA A 195 15.28 -0.10 -1.61
CA ALA A 195 15.90 -0.65 -2.82
C ALA A 195 16.70 0.40 -3.61
N GLY A 196 16.29 1.67 -3.57
CA GLY A 196 17.06 2.77 -4.14
C GLY A 196 17.12 2.75 -5.67
N GLU A 197 18.14 2.14 -6.24
CA GLU A 197 18.46 2.18 -7.69
C GLU A 197 17.51 1.36 -8.56
N ASN A 198 17.37 1.75 -9.84
CA ASN A 198 16.37 1.21 -10.78
C ASN A 198 16.33 -0.33 -10.87
N LEU A 199 17.48 -0.99 -11.00
CA LEU A 199 17.53 -2.46 -11.11
C LEU A 199 17.07 -3.17 -9.84
N LYS A 200 17.46 -2.63 -8.67
CA LYS A 200 17.01 -3.14 -7.37
C LYS A 200 15.52 -2.88 -7.18
N GLN A 201 15.03 -1.68 -7.55
CA GLN A 201 13.61 -1.36 -7.47
C GLN A 201 12.76 -2.30 -8.31
N GLN A 202 13.11 -2.56 -9.57
CA GLN A 202 12.38 -3.50 -10.42
C GLN A 202 12.35 -4.91 -9.82
N TYR A 203 13.49 -5.38 -9.28
CA TYR A 203 13.57 -6.70 -8.64
C TYR A 203 12.73 -6.82 -7.37
N TYR A 204 12.87 -5.89 -6.42
CA TYR A 204 12.19 -5.98 -5.12
C TYR A 204 10.72 -5.57 -5.17
N THR A 205 10.32 -4.71 -6.10
CA THR A 205 8.90 -4.35 -6.27
C THR A 205 8.18 -5.33 -7.19
N GLY A 206 8.89 -5.96 -8.12
CA GLY A 206 8.30 -6.81 -9.16
C GLY A 206 7.63 -6.05 -10.29
N TYR A 207 7.80 -4.72 -10.36
CA TYR A 207 7.19 -3.88 -11.39
C TYR A 207 8.24 -3.31 -12.35
N THR A 208 7.90 -3.33 -13.63
CA THR A 208 8.60 -2.64 -14.71
C THR A 208 8.07 -1.21 -14.89
N GLU A 209 8.85 -0.36 -15.56
CA GLU A 209 8.45 1.02 -15.88
C GLU A 209 7.13 1.08 -16.66
N ASN A 210 6.92 0.16 -17.61
CA ASN A 210 5.70 0.11 -18.42
C ASN A 210 4.46 -0.25 -17.59
N GLU A 211 4.59 -1.11 -16.59
CA GLU A 211 3.47 -1.54 -15.72
C GLU A 211 3.03 -0.42 -14.77
N VAL A 212 3.93 0.49 -14.40
CA VAL A 212 3.59 1.64 -13.52
C VAL A 212 3.21 2.90 -14.29
N LEU A 213 3.36 2.91 -15.62
CA LEU A 213 3.16 4.10 -16.45
C LEU A 213 1.76 4.70 -16.28
N GLU A 214 0.70 3.88 -16.31
CA GLU A 214 -0.67 4.37 -16.12
C GLU A 214 -0.85 5.03 -14.74
N VAL A 215 -0.29 4.42 -13.68
CA VAL A 215 -0.30 4.98 -12.33
C VAL A 215 0.44 6.31 -12.28
N MET A 216 1.61 6.41 -12.92
CA MET A 216 2.40 7.64 -13.02
C MET A 216 1.62 8.75 -13.74
N GLN A 217 0.92 8.44 -14.83
CA GLN A 217 0.09 9.41 -15.55
C GLN A 217 -1.07 9.91 -14.68
N HIS A 218 -1.73 9.01 -13.93
CA HIS A 218 -2.79 9.39 -12.99
C HIS A 218 -2.27 10.26 -11.84
N MET A 219 -1.09 9.95 -11.29
CA MET A 219 -0.42 10.77 -10.27
C MET A 219 -0.06 12.16 -10.83
N ALA A 220 0.55 12.22 -12.01
CA ALA A 220 0.92 13.46 -12.68
C ALA A 220 -0.30 14.34 -12.97
N LYS A 221 -1.39 13.77 -13.48
CA LYS A 221 -2.67 14.46 -13.64
C LYS A 221 -3.13 15.11 -12.34
N ASN A 222 -3.07 14.40 -11.22
CA ASN A 222 -3.50 14.95 -9.93
C ASN A 222 -2.60 16.12 -9.49
N VAL A 223 -1.28 16.00 -9.67
CA VAL A 223 -0.33 17.09 -9.40
C VAL A 223 -0.66 18.32 -10.23
N VAL A 224 -0.84 18.16 -11.55
CA VAL A 224 -1.19 19.27 -12.47
C VAL A 224 -2.50 19.91 -12.05
N LYS A 225 -3.56 19.14 -11.81
CA LYS A 225 -4.86 19.70 -11.41
C LYS A 225 -4.80 20.52 -10.13
N VAL A 226 -3.99 20.09 -9.16
CA VAL A 226 -3.84 20.78 -7.88
C VAL A 226 -2.91 22.01 -7.96
N ASN A 227 -1.92 21.99 -8.86
CA ASN A 227 -1.01 23.12 -9.07
C ASN A 227 -1.57 24.21 -9.98
N GLU A 228 -2.40 23.84 -10.95
CA GLU A 228 -3.07 24.76 -11.87
C GLU A 228 -4.48 25.16 -11.39
N ASN A 229 -4.83 24.87 -10.13
CA ASN A 229 -6.10 25.22 -9.50
C ASN A 229 -7.34 24.67 -10.23
N LEU A 230 -7.21 23.53 -10.90
CA LEU A 230 -8.28 22.82 -11.62
C LEU A 230 -9.10 21.88 -10.70
N THR A 231 -8.81 21.86 -9.40
CA THR A 231 -9.55 21.12 -8.39
C THR A 231 -9.65 21.92 -7.09
N LYS A 232 -10.72 21.67 -6.35
CA LYS A 232 -10.95 22.27 -5.02
C LYS A 232 -10.39 21.42 -3.87
N PHE A 233 -9.94 20.19 -4.16
CA PHE A 233 -9.41 19.25 -3.17
C PHE A 233 -7.92 19.53 -2.93
N ILE A 234 -7.62 20.37 -1.93
CA ILE A 234 -6.28 20.91 -1.69
C ILE A 234 -5.70 20.51 -0.32
N ALA A 235 -6.43 19.78 0.52
CA ALA A 235 -6.00 19.47 1.88
C ALA A 235 -4.64 18.75 1.92
N VAL A 236 -4.42 17.81 0.99
CA VAL A 236 -3.13 17.11 0.86
C VAL A 236 -2.02 18.07 0.46
N LYS A 237 -2.20 18.91 -0.57
CA LYS A 237 -1.18 19.90 -0.96
C LYS A 237 -0.82 20.82 0.19
N ASN A 238 -1.82 21.32 0.92
CA ASN A 238 -1.61 22.21 2.06
C ASN A 238 -0.87 21.51 3.20
N LYS A 239 -1.23 20.26 3.53
CA LYS A 239 -0.52 19.43 4.53
C LYS A 239 0.98 19.32 4.19
N TYR A 240 1.29 18.95 2.95
CA TYR A 240 2.66 18.77 2.45
C TYR A 240 3.40 20.09 2.11
N ALA A 241 2.72 21.24 2.21
CA ALA A 241 3.34 22.57 2.10
C ALA A 241 3.94 23.04 3.44
N SER A 242 3.66 22.33 4.53
CA SER A 242 4.22 22.63 5.84
C SER A 242 5.74 22.40 5.90
N SER A 243 6.43 23.17 6.73
CA SER A 243 7.88 22.99 6.97
C SER A 243 8.21 21.62 7.57
N LYS A 244 7.29 21.04 8.36
CA LYS A 244 7.41 19.68 8.90
C LYS A 244 7.61 18.62 7.80
N LEU A 245 7.04 18.86 6.62
CA LEU A 245 7.14 17.97 5.45
C LEU A 245 8.02 18.59 4.36
N LEU A 246 8.99 19.42 4.76
CA LEU A 246 10.00 20.04 3.89
C LEU A 246 9.41 20.86 2.74
N LYS A 247 8.14 21.28 2.86
CA LYS A 247 7.39 22.00 1.81
C LYS A 247 7.42 21.28 0.46
N ILE A 248 7.47 19.95 0.47
CA ILE A 248 7.67 19.12 -0.73
C ILE A 248 6.58 19.35 -1.79
N SER A 249 5.36 19.73 -1.40
CA SER A 249 4.29 20.03 -2.37
C SER A 249 4.47 21.37 -3.12
N THR A 250 5.45 22.18 -2.74
CA THR A 250 5.72 23.50 -3.34
C THR A 250 6.95 23.53 -4.26
N VAL A 251 7.64 22.39 -4.41
CA VAL A 251 8.88 22.35 -5.20
C VAL A 251 8.60 22.61 -6.68
N PRO A 252 9.44 23.39 -7.38
CA PRO A 252 9.18 23.82 -8.76
C PRO A 252 9.14 22.64 -9.76
N GLN A 253 9.80 21.53 -9.45
CA GLN A 253 9.84 20.31 -10.26
C GLN A 253 8.44 19.72 -10.49
N LEU A 254 7.50 19.94 -9.56
CA LEU A 254 6.10 19.51 -9.72
C LEU A 254 5.34 20.28 -10.83
N ASN A 255 5.91 21.38 -11.32
CA ASN A 255 5.37 22.17 -12.45
C ASN A 255 6.20 21.98 -13.74
N SER A 256 7.15 21.04 -13.73
CA SER A 256 8.03 20.79 -14.88
C SER A 256 7.27 20.27 -16.10
N LYS A 257 7.89 20.43 -17.27
CA LYS A 257 7.37 19.88 -18.53
C LYS A 257 7.14 18.37 -18.43
N THR A 258 8.05 17.63 -17.80
CA THR A 258 7.93 16.17 -17.61
C THR A 258 6.62 15.77 -16.92
N ILE A 259 6.23 16.47 -15.85
CA ILE A 259 4.97 16.18 -15.14
C ILE A 259 3.76 16.50 -16.03
N LYS A 260 3.81 17.59 -16.80
CA LYS A 260 2.73 17.95 -17.72
C LYS A 260 2.60 16.96 -18.88
N ASP A 261 3.72 16.53 -19.45
CA ASP A 261 3.78 15.55 -20.53
C ASP A 261 3.21 14.20 -20.05
N LEU A 262 3.58 13.75 -18.85
CA LEU A 262 3.00 12.56 -18.20
C LEU A 262 1.49 12.69 -17.94
N ALA A 263 1.01 13.87 -17.57
CA ALA A 263 -0.41 14.10 -17.33
C ALA A 263 -1.24 14.16 -18.63
N SER A 264 -0.62 14.57 -19.74
CA SER A 264 -1.29 14.93 -20.99
C SER A 264 -2.28 13.90 -21.54
N PRO A 265 -2.07 12.57 -21.46
CA PRO A 265 -3.03 11.59 -21.98
C PRO A 265 -4.38 11.60 -21.25
N LEU A 266 -4.40 12.08 -20.01
CA LEU A 266 -5.57 12.07 -19.12
C LEU A 266 -6.12 13.47 -18.82
N MET A 267 -5.42 14.51 -19.23
CA MET A 267 -5.93 15.87 -19.26
C MET A 267 -6.75 15.98 -20.55
N GLY A 268 -8.09 15.96 -20.43
CA GLY A 268 -8.97 16.11 -21.60
C GLY A 268 -8.50 17.28 -22.48
N ARG A 269 -8.61 17.14 -23.81
CA ARG A 269 -8.21 18.22 -24.73
C ARG A 269 -8.90 19.53 -24.29
N PRO A 270 -8.19 20.67 -24.36
CA PRO A 270 -8.76 21.97 -24.03
C PRO A 270 -10.04 22.25 -24.82
#